data_AF-A0AAE9CY11-F1
#
_entry.id   AF-A0AAE9CY11-F1
#
_cell.length_a   1.000
_cell.length_b   1.000
_cell.length_c   1.000
_cell.angle_alpha   90.00
_cell.angle_beta   90.00
_cell.angle_gamma   90.00
#
_symmetry.space_group_name_H-M   'P 1'
#
loop_
_entity.id
_entity.type
_entity.pdbx_description
1 polymer ?
#
loop_
_entity_poly.entity_id
_entity_poly.type
_entity_poly.pdbx_seq_one_letter_code
_entity_poly.pdbx_strand_id
1 'polypeptide(L)'
;MNITSYTKHGHKPCYVLQWPNSRILLDTPIDYTPFFSFMPHVYQSPRFKNAHIVKKFGIPYIKELSHRVYIDGPPEIFHVSAEMLKMDRIDAILVSNYENFIGLPFYTENTGFSGKIYATEIAFQYGKLLMEEMLEFMERIEARPDDATWKKEEICQKFPNAPSMNPMTWASFYKAADMHRCLTKVITLSFNQTIELFRVKVTPIVSGHTYGSANWIFETENEKIGYLTASNPISTDVKPMEIGPLRSDIDYLIINSMSRLIDTSTQTMGVSLTRTVTDYLKNHGSVILPICPVGPIFEMIEAISDIISSTTGISPDTPIYLISPVAKSAIAMASISAEWMSESRQKAVYLPEEPYYHSQFIKSGRLRIYESLYGNFSKEFKTPCVILASHPSLRVGDAAHMIEVLGSDPKNAVIITDKQSKKIK
;
A
#
# COMPACT_ATOMS: atom_id res chain seq x y z
N MET A 1 4.05 -0.92 -32.24
CA MET A 1 3.49 -0.24 -31.04
C MET A 1 4.20 1.08 -30.74
N ASN A 2 3.54 2.04 -30.08
CA ASN A 2 4.17 3.20 -29.41
C ASN A 2 3.98 3.08 -27.88
N ILE A 3 5.01 3.40 -27.10
CA ILE A 3 5.00 3.35 -25.63
C ILE A 3 5.24 4.76 -25.10
N THR A 4 4.33 5.28 -24.27
CA THR A 4 4.51 6.57 -23.60
C THR A 4 4.55 6.39 -22.08
N SER A 5 5.61 6.88 -21.42
CA SER A 5 5.72 6.91 -19.96
C SER A 5 5.27 8.26 -19.42
N TYR A 6 4.36 8.24 -18.44
CA TYR A 6 3.81 9.45 -17.83
C TYR A 6 4.37 9.75 -16.43
N THR A 7 5.20 8.86 -15.88
CA THR A 7 5.89 9.13 -14.62
C THR A 7 7.40 9.23 -14.83
N LYS A 8 8.03 10.08 -14.01
CA LYS A 8 9.50 10.13 -13.87
C LYS A 8 10.01 9.13 -12.84
N HIS A 9 9.11 8.41 -12.16
CA HIS A 9 9.44 7.52 -11.06
C HIS A 9 9.38 6.06 -11.52
N GLY A 10 10.54 5.46 -11.78
CA GLY A 10 10.60 4.06 -12.25
C GLY A 10 10.02 3.00 -11.30
N HIS A 11 9.67 3.36 -10.05
CA HIS A 11 9.01 2.48 -9.07
C HIS A 11 7.49 2.69 -9.00
N LYS A 12 6.95 3.60 -9.81
CA LYS A 12 5.53 3.95 -9.93
C LYS A 12 5.22 4.11 -11.42
N PRO A 13 5.24 3.01 -12.20
CA PRO A 13 5.05 3.07 -13.65
C PRO A 13 3.63 3.53 -14.00
N CYS A 14 3.52 4.33 -15.06
CA CYS A 14 2.24 4.67 -15.69
C CYS A 14 2.53 4.74 -17.19
N TYR A 15 2.24 3.66 -17.89
CA TYR A 15 2.55 3.53 -19.32
C TYR A 15 1.27 3.47 -20.13
N VAL A 16 1.24 4.14 -21.27
CA VAL A 16 0.22 3.92 -22.28
C VAL A 16 0.86 3.17 -23.45
N LEU A 17 0.36 1.97 -23.70
CA LEU A 17 0.68 1.19 -24.89
C LEU A 17 -0.34 1.54 -25.97
N GLN A 18 0.15 2.04 -27.11
CA GLN A 18 -0.68 2.45 -28.22
C GLN A 18 -0.38 1.61 -29.46
N TRP A 19 -1.40 0.89 -29.91
CA TRP A 19 -1.50 0.28 -31.23
C TRP A 19 -2.43 1.13 -32.12
N PRO A 20 -2.50 0.85 -33.45
CA PRO A 20 -3.39 1.58 -34.34
C PRO A 20 -4.85 1.59 -33.91
N ASN A 21 -5.32 0.49 -33.30
CA ASN A 21 -6.71 0.27 -32.93
C ASN A 21 -6.96 0.19 -31.41
N SER A 22 -5.93 0.41 -30.58
CA SER A 22 -6.03 0.16 -29.13
C SER A 22 -5.08 1.06 -28.34
N ARG A 23 -5.57 1.58 -27.22
CA ARG A 23 -4.80 2.34 -26.22
C ARG A 23 -5.04 1.74 -24.84
N ILE A 24 -4.03 1.08 -24.32
CA ILE A 24 -4.09 0.39 -23.04
C ILE A 24 -3.22 1.14 -22.03
N LEU A 25 -3.83 1.58 -20.94
CA LEU A 25 -3.12 2.14 -19.79
C LEU A 25 -2.69 1.01 -18.86
N LEU A 26 -1.41 0.99 -18.51
CA LEU A 26 -0.83 0.05 -17.55
C LEU A 26 -0.62 0.74 -16.22
N ASP A 27 -1.30 0.22 -15.20
CA ASP A 27 -1.29 0.66 -13.81
C ASP A 27 -1.75 2.12 -13.60
N THR A 28 -2.12 2.42 -12.35
CA THR A 28 -2.64 3.74 -11.93
C THR A 28 -1.97 4.17 -10.64
N PRO A 29 -0.67 4.52 -10.68
CA PRO A 29 0.08 4.82 -9.49
C PRO A 29 -0.34 6.15 -8.86
N ILE A 30 -0.31 6.20 -7.54
CA ILE A 30 -0.45 7.43 -6.76
C ILE A 30 0.84 7.77 -6.03
N ASP A 31 1.11 9.05 -5.87
CA ASP A 31 2.20 9.56 -5.06
C ASP A 31 1.72 10.18 -3.76
N TYR A 32 2.21 9.58 -2.67
CA TYR A 32 1.99 10.01 -1.30
C TYR A 32 3.04 11.00 -0.80
N THR A 33 4.02 11.41 -1.63
CA THR A 33 4.94 12.50 -1.26
C THR A 33 4.23 13.73 -0.68
N PRO A 34 3.07 14.18 -1.22
CA PRO A 34 2.33 15.30 -0.65
C PRO A 34 1.90 15.11 0.81
N PHE A 35 1.65 13.88 1.28
CA PHE A 35 1.26 13.59 2.67
C PHE A 35 2.23 14.19 3.68
N PHE A 36 3.52 14.27 3.34
CA PHE A 36 4.55 14.79 4.24
C PHE A 36 4.50 16.32 4.42
N SER A 37 3.69 17.02 3.63
CA SER A 37 3.39 18.45 3.82
C SER A 37 2.27 18.69 4.83
N PHE A 38 1.56 17.63 5.23
CA PHE A 38 0.44 17.70 6.16
C PHE A 38 0.83 17.21 7.55
N MET A 39 0.11 17.71 8.55
CA MET A 39 0.21 17.27 9.93
C MET A 39 -0.26 15.80 10.05
N PRO A 40 0.40 14.98 10.87
CA PRO A 40 -0.13 13.66 11.20
C PRO A 40 -1.50 13.76 11.86
N HIS A 41 -2.48 13.00 11.37
CA HIS A 41 -3.74 12.84 12.07
C HIS A 41 -3.53 11.97 13.31
N VAL A 42 -3.71 12.58 14.49
CA VAL A 42 -3.74 11.88 15.77
C VAL A 42 -4.90 12.41 16.61
N TYR A 43 -5.75 11.51 17.12
CA TYR A 43 -7.00 11.85 17.81
C TYR A 43 -6.85 12.83 18.98
N GLN A 44 -5.87 12.59 19.86
CA GLN A 44 -5.72 13.34 21.11
C GLN A 44 -4.25 13.58 21.45
N SER A 45 -3.49 14.20 20.53
CA SER A 45 -2.13 14.67 20.84
C SER A 45 -2.15 16.17 21.13
N PRO A 46 -1.95 16.61 22.39
CA PRO A 46 -1.79 18.02 22.73
C PRO A 46 -0.64 18.67 21.94
N ARG A 47 0.41 17.90 21.64
CA ARG A 47 1.57 18.33 20.86
C ARG A 47 1.16 18.81 19.46
N PHE A 48 0.29 18.09 18.78
CA PHE A 48 -0.18 18.45 17.43
C PHE A 48 -1.33 19.46 17.45
N LYS A 49 -2.25 19.34 18.41
CA LYS A 49 -3.37 20.30 18.56
C LYS A 49 -2.86 21.71 18.89
N ASN A 50 -1.90 21.81 19.81
CA ASN A 50 -1.34 23.07 20.30
C ASN A 50 -0.06 23.50 19.57
N ALA A 51 0.29 22.84 18.46
CA ALA A 51 1.45 23.23 17.67
C ALA A 51 1.33 24.69 17.18
N HIS A 52 2.47 25.38 17.14
CA HIS A 52 2.53 26.82 16.91
C HIS A 52 1.96 27.19 15.53
N ILE A 53 0.99 28.10 15.49
CA ILE A 53 0.46 28.65 14.23
C ILE A 53 1.44 29.70 13.71
N VAL A 54 1.88 29.53 12.47
CA VAL A 54 2.91 30.38 11.85
C VAL A 54 2.29 31.68 11.34
N LYS A 55 2.15 32.67 12.24
CA LYS A 55 1.46 33.95 11.98
C LYS A 55 1.96 34.71 10.74
N LYS A 56 3.23 34.54 10.35
CA LYS A 56 3.84 35.23 9.21
C LYS A 56 3.14 34.98 7.87
N PHE A 57 2.41 33.87 7.75
CA PHE A 57 1.66 33.53 6.54
C PHE A 57 0.22 34.05 6.55
N GLY A 58 -0.29 34.53 7.69
CA GLY A 58 -1.69 34.95 7.82
C GLY A 58 -2.71 33.82 7.68
N ILE A 59 -2.27 32.57 7.71
CA ILE A 59 -3.12 31.38 7.47
C ILE A 59 -3.19 30.54 8.77
N PRO A 60 -4.39 30.31 9.34
CA PRO A 60 -4.54 29.75 10.69
C PRO A 60 -4.22 28.25 10.78
N TYR A 61 -4.25 27.54 9.65
CA TYR A 61 -4.00 26.09 9.58
C TYR A 61 -2.55 25.74 9.22
N ILE A 62 -1.66 26.72 9.09
CA ILE A 62 -0.24 26.48 8.91
C ILE A 62 0.43 26.40 10.29
N LYS A 63 0.96 25.22 10.61
CA LYS A 63 1.57 24.91 11.90
C LYS A 63 3.06 24.59 11.76
N GLU A 64 3.83 24.88 12.80
CA GLU A 64 5.25 24.55 12.87
C GLU A 64 5.53 23.48 13.92
N LEU A 65 6.36 22.50 13.54
CA LEU A 65 6.89 21.45 14.40
C LEU A 65 8.35 21.17 14.00
N SER A 66 9.25 21.17 14.98
CA SER A 66 10.66 20.84 14.77
C SER A 66 11.30 21.61 13.59
N HIS A 67 11.05 22.92 13.51
CA HIS A 67 11.53 23.82 12.45
C HIS A 67 11.01 23.51 11.03
N ARG A 68 9.98 22.67 10.92
CA ARG A 68 9.26 22.38 9.68
C ARG A 68 7.83 22.88 9.77
N VAL A 69 7.30 23.26 8.62
CA VAL A 69 5.96 23.81 8.44
C VAL A 69 5.06 22.77 7.82
N TYR A 70 3.85 22.64 8.35
CA TYR A 70 2.87 21.65 7.95
C TYR A 70 1.48 22.28 7.81
N ILE A 71 0.69 21.69 6.92
CA ILE A 71 -0.71 22.01 6.72
C ILE A 71 -1.54 21.11 7.65
N ASP A 72 -2.30 21.71 8.53
CA ASP A 72 -3.22 21.02 9.43
C ASP A 72 -4.56 20.87 8.72
N GLY A 73 -4.79 19.71 8.10
CA GLY A 73 -5.95 19.40 7.27
C GLY A 73 -5.81 18.02 6.60
N PRO A 74 -6.81 17.57 5.84
CA PRO A 74 -6.76 16.29 5.14
C PRO A 74 -5.62 16.27 4.11
N PRO A 75 -4.78 15.23 4.09
CA PRO A 75 -3.65 15.16 3.18
C PRO A 75 -4.11 14.88 1.74
N GLU A 76 -3.42 15.51 0.81
CA GLU A 76 -3.66 15.35 -0.62
C GLU A 76 -2.71 14.32 -1.23
N ILE A 77 -2.99 13.88 -2.45
CA ILE A 77 -2.12 12.99 -3.22
C ILE A 77 -1.73 13.64 -4.55
N PHE A 78 -0.69 13.11 -5.18
CA PHE A 78 -0.39 13.41 -6.57
C PHE A 78 -0.68 12.19 -7.43
N HIS A 79 -1.26 12.40 -8.61
CA HIS A 79 -1.41 11.39 -9.64
C HIS A 79 -1.15 12.03 -11.01
N VAL A 80 -0.95 11.20 -12.04
CA VAL A 80 -0.85 11.71 -13.41
C VAL A 80 -2.22 12.27 -13.82
N SER A 81 -2.26 13.52 -14.31
CA SER A 81 -3.53 14.15 -14.66
C SER A 81 -4.23 13.44 -15.81
N ALA A 82 -5.55 13.32 -15.71
CA ALA A 82 -6.38 12.68 -16.74
C ALA A 82 -6.27 13.37 -18.10
N GLU A 83 -6.09 14.70 -18.12
CA GLU A 83 -5.87 15.49 -19.33
C GLU A 83 -4.57 15.13 -20.03
N MET A 84 -3.48 14.92 -19.28
CA MET A 84 -2.18 14.53 -19.83
C MET A 84 -2.27 13.15 -20.48
N LEU A 85 -3.01 12.23 -19.86
CA LEU A 85 -3.25 10.87 -20.36
C LEU A 85 -4.28 10.81 -21.50
N LYS A 86 -5.14 11.82 -21.62
CA LYS A 86 -6.31 11.81 -22.52
C LYS A 86 -7.18 10.57 -22.26
N MET A 87 -7.67 10.47 -21.02
CA MET A 87 -8.42 9.31 -20.52
C MET A 87 -9.69 9.00 -21.33
N ASP A 88 -10.26 10.00 -22.02
CA ASP A 88 -11.37 9.85 -22.99
C ASP A 88 -11.02 8.94 -24.18
N ARG A 89 -9.72 8.72 -24.44
CA ARG A 89 -9.21 7.88 -25.52
C ARG A 89 -8.59 6.58 -25.06
N ILE A 90 -8.60 6.29 -23.75
CA ILE A 90 -8.06 5.03 -23.22
C ILE A 90 -9.13 3.96 -23.30
N ASP A 91 -8.84 2.86 -23.97
CA ASP A 91 -9.80 1.79 -24.25
C ASP A 91 -9.88 0.78 -23.10
N ALA A 92 -8.76 0.54 -22.42
CA ALA A 92 -8.66 -0.37 -21.28
C ALA A 92 -7.58 0.06 -20.28
N ILE A 93 -7.77 -0.32 -19.02
CA ILE A 93 -6.77 -0.19 -17.96
C ILE A 93 -6.42 -1.59 -17.48
N LEU A 94 -5.12 -1.92 -17.41
CA LEU A 94 -4.63 -3.16 -16.81
C LEU A 94 -3.99 -2.85 -15.47
N VAL A 95 -4.39 -3.59 -14.44
CA VAL A 95 -3.94 -3.39 -13.06
C VAL A 95 -3.12 -4.58 -12.60
N SER A 96 -1.84 -4.32 -12.32
CA SER A 96 -0.87 -5.39 -12.08
C SER A 96 -0.80 -5.84 -10.63
N ASN A 97 -1.23 -5.02 -9.67
CA ASN A 97 -1.25 -5.37 -8.25
C ASN A 97 -2.32 -4.58 -7.48
N TYR A 98 -2.61 -5.00 -6.25
CA TYR A 98 -3.65 -4.38 -5.43
C TYR A 98 -3.38 -2.91 -5.07
N GLU A 99 -2.12 -2.45 -5.03
CA GLU A 99 -1.78 -1.08 -4.61
C GLU A 99 -2.27 -0.04 -5.63
N ASN A 100 -2.27 -0.43 -6.90
CA ASN A 100 -2.73 0.42 -8.01
C ASN A 100 -4.25 0.70 -7.96
N PHE A 101 -5.04 -0.11 -7.24
CA PHE A 101 -6.48 0.13 -7.09
C PHE A 101 -6.81 1.47 -6.44
N ILE A 102 -5.98 1.89 -5.48
CA ILE A 102 -6.19 3.16 -4.78
C ILE A 102 -6.19 4.33 -5.76
N GLY A 103 -5.44 4.24 -6.87
CA GLY A 103 -5.43 5.28 -7.90
C GLY A 103 -6.63 5.29 -8.83
N LEU A 104 -7.29 4.16 -9.08
CA LEU A 104 -8.25 4.00 -10.18
C LEU A 104 -9.35 5.07 -10.26
N PRO A 105 -9.98 5.52 -9.17
CA PRO A 105 -11.04 6.54 -9.26
C PRO A 105 -10.54 7.87 -9.84
N PHE A 106 -9.28 8.26 -9.60
CA PHE A 106 -8.69 9.48 -10.17
C PHE A 106 -8.51 9.42 -11.69
N TYR A 107 -8.47 8.21 -12.25
CA TYR A 107 -8.28 7.96 -13.68
C TYR A 107 -9.62 7.71 -14.38
N THR A 108 -10.65 7.28 -13.66
CA THR A 108 -11.92 6.82 -14.24
C THR A 108 -13.11 7.73 -13.99
N GLU A 109 -13.16 8.40 -12.84
CA GLU A 109 -14.30 9.22 -12.46
C GLU A 109 -14.07 10.67 -12.91
N ASN A 110 -15.06 11.23 -13.62
CA ASN A 110 -15.00 12.59 -14.19
C ASN A 110 -13.85 12.84 -15.19
N THR A 111 -13.31 11.78 -15.80
CA THR A 111 -12.19 11.86 -16.76
C THR A 111 -12.58 11.61 -18.22
N GLY A 112 -13.82 11.18 -18.47
CA GLY A 112 -14.29 10.73 -19.79
C GLY A 112 -13.96 9.27 -20.13
N PHE A 113 -13.27 8.54 -19.25
CA PHE A 113 -12.97 7.12 -19.46
C PHE A 113 -14.25 6.26 -19.54
N SER A 114 -14.40 5.53 -20.64
CA SER A 114 -15.54 4.63 -20.88
C SER A 114 -15.15 3.16 -21.03
N GLY A 115 -13.85 2.85 -20.93
CA GLY A 115 -13.30 1.51 -21.08
C GLY A 115 -13.58 0.58 -19.90
N LYS A 116 -12.91 -0.57 -19.92
CA LYS A 116 -12.95 -1.57 -18.83
C LYS A 116 -11.59 -1.66 -18.13
N ILE A 117 -11.63 -2.02 -16.85
CA ILE A 117 -10.45 -2.25 -16.01
C ILE A 117 -10.27 -3.75 -15.88
N TYR A 118 -9.08 -4.28 -16.16
CA TYR A 118 -8.78 -5.70 -16.02
C TYR A 118 -7.73 -5.92 -14.94
N ALA A 119 -7.99 -6.87 -14.07
CA ALA A 119 -7.12 -7.23 -12.96
C ALA A 119 -7.34 -8.71 -12.61
N THR A 120 -6.45 -9.30 -11.83
CA THR A 120 -6.74 -10.61 -11.23
C THR A 120 -7.77 -10.48 -10.11
N GLU A 121 -8.51 -11.55 -9.85
CA GLU A 121 -9.55 -11.57 -8.81
C GLU A 121 -9.01 -11.17 -7.43
N ILE A 122 -7.89 -11.76 -7.00
CA ILE A 122 -7.31 -11.48 -5.69
C ILE A 122 -6.74 -10.06 -5.59
N ALA A 123 -6.15 -9.53 -6.67
CA ALA A 123 -5.71 -8.14 -6.68
C ALA A 123 -6.90 -7.18 -6.53
N PHE A 124 -8.04 -7.48 -7.15
CA PHE A 124 -9.27 -6.71 -7.00
C PHE A 124 -9.82 -6.75 -5.56
N GLN A 125 -9.89 -7.92 -4.94
CA GLN A 125 -10.44 -8.07 -3.60
C GLN A 125 -9.59 -7.32 -2.56
N TYR A 126 -8.26 -7.48 -2.60
CA TYR A 126 -7.37 -6.73 -1.72
C TYR A 126 -7.33 -5.25 -2.05
N GLY A 127 -7.36 -4.89 -3.33
CA GLY A 127 -7.39 -3.49 -3.78
C GLY A 127 -8.62 -2.76 -3.22
N LYS A 128 -9.79 -3.41 -3.26
CA LYS A 128 -11.03 -2.90 -2.66
C LYS A 128 -10.87 -2.65 -1.15
N LEU A 129 -10.31 -3.59 -0.40
CA LEU A 129 -10.07 -3.40 1.05
C LEU A 129 -9.16 -2.20 1.32
N LEU A 130 -8.10 -2.00 0.53
CA LEU A 130 -7.21 -0.85 0.72
C LEU A 130 -7.89 0.48 0.37
N MET A 131 -8.79 0.51 -0.62
CA MET A 131 -9.58 1.69 -0.92
C MET A 131 -10.54 2.03 0.23
N GLU A 132 -11.21 1.02 0.79
CA GLU A 132 -12.12 1.16 1.95
C GLU A 132 -11.37 1.68 3.18
N GLU A 133 -10.20 1.11 3.49
CA GLU A 133 -9.35 1.57 4.59
C GLU A 133 -8.93 3.04 4.42
N MET A 134 -8.43 3.39 3.23
CA MET A 134 -7.98 4.75 2.96
C MET A 134 -9.12 5.77 3.05
N LEU A 135 -10.31 5.43 2.52
CA LEU A 135 -11.50 6.26 2.64
C LEU A 135 -11.88 6.49 4.11
N GLU A 136 -11.90 5.42 4.91
CA GLU A 136 -12.23 5.53 6.32
C GLU A 136 -11.23 6.43 7.07
N PHE A 137 -9.92 6.28 6.80
CA PHE A 137 -8.91 7.14 7.41
C PHE A 137 -9.05 8.61 6.99
N MET A 138 -9.41 8.88 5.73
CA MET A 138 -9.64 10.24 5.25
C MET A 138 -10.91 10.86 5.85
N GLU A 139 -11.97 10.08 6.04
CA GLU A 139 -13.23 10.52 6.66
C GLU A 139 -13.09 10.84 8.15
N ARG A 140 -12.15 10.18 8.86
CA ARG A 140 -11.84 10.48 10.27
C ARG A 140 -11.20 11.88 10.46
N ILE A 141 -10.60 12.45 9.42
CA ILE A 141 -9.92 13.76 9.51
C ILE A 141 -10.95 14.89 9.41
N GLU A 142 -10.94 15.79 10.40
CA GLU A 142 -11.78 16.99 10.36
C GLU A 142 -11.47 17.84 9.13
N ALA A 143 -12.44 17.94 8.21
CA ALA A 143 -12.32 18.75 7.01
C ALA A 143 -12.29 20.24 7.38
N ARG A 144 -11.32 20.97 6.84
CA ARG A 144 -11.27 22.44 6.93
C ARG A 144 -11.95 23.07 5.72
N PRO A 145 -12.38 24.34 5.82
CA PRO A 145 -12.84 25.09 4.66
C PRO A 145 -11.81 24.99 3.54
N ASP A 146 -12.29 24.80 2.31
CA ASP A 146 -11.43 24.65 1.14
C ASP A 146 -10.71 25.98 0.87
N ASP A 147 -9.47 26.07 1.34
CA ASP A 147 -8.59 27.21 1.16
C ASP A 147 -7.25 26.73 0.58
N ALA A 148 -7.10 26.94 -0.73
CA ALA A 148 -5.88 26.63 -1.47
C ALA A 148 -4.84 27.76 -1.40
N THR A 149 -5.03 28.82 -0.59
CA THR A 149 -4.14 29.98 -0.57
C THR A 149 -2.70 29.58 -0.25
N TRP A 150 -2.48 28.65 0.67
CA TRP A 150 -1.15 28.17 1.03
C TRP A 150 -0.37 27.54 -0.14
N LYS A 151 -1.08 27.04 -1.17
CA LYS A 151 -0.47 26.40 -2.35
C LYS A 151 0.19 27.40 -3.29
N LYS A 152 -0.15 28.69 -3.20
CA LYS A 152 0.46 29.75 -4.02
C LYS A 152 1.97 29.74 -3.84
N GLU A 153 2.71 29.84 -4.95
CA GLU A 153 4.17 29.76 -4.98
C GLU A 153 4.83 30.76 -4.02
N GLU A 154 4.29 31.98 -3.97
CA GLU A 154 4.73 33.06 -3.06
C GLU A 154 4.67 32.71 -1.56
N ILE A 155 3.88 31.69 -1.20
CA ILE A 155 3.70 31.22 0.17
C ILE A 155 4.45 29.91 0.39
N CYS A 156 4.18 28.87 -0.41
CA CYS A 156 4.74 27.54 -0.18
C CYS A 156 6.27 27.48 -0.36
N GLN A 157 6.85 28.32 -1.22
CA GLN A 157 8.32 28.41 -1.38
C GLN A 157 9.03 29.05 -0.18
N LYS A 158 8.28 29.74 0.70
CA LYS A 158 8.83 30.30 1.96
C LYS A 158 8.83 29.29 3.10
N PHE A 159 8.38 28.05 2.87
CA PHE A 159 8.40 27.00 3.89
C PHE A 159 9.83 26.45 4.01
N PRO A 160 10.33 26.17 5.24
CA PRO A 160 11.63 25.51 5.43
C PRO A 160 11.74 24.17 4.70
N ASN A 161 10.60 23.50 4.52
CA ASN A 161 10.41 22.25 3.81
C ASN A 161 9.49 22.47 2.60
N ALA A 162 9.84 23.43 1.74
CA ALA A 162 9.10 23.74 0.53
C ALA A 162 8.80 22.47 -0.31
N PRO A 163 7.57 22.29 -0.81
CA PRO A 163 7.21 21.16 -1.64
C PRO A 163 8.09 21.04 -2.90
N SER A 164 8.58 19.83 -3.18
CA SER A 164 9.38 19.56 -4.39
C SER A 164 8.55 19.53 -5.68
N MET A 165 7.22 19.46 -5.55
CA MET A 165 6.26 19.43 -6.64
C MET A 165 5.24 20.54 -6.41
N ASN A 166 4.72 21.12 -7.50
CA ASN A 166 3.73 22.18 -7.42
C ASN A 166 2.46 21.70 -6.67
N PRO A 167 2.12 22.28 -5.51
CA PRO A 167 0.95 21.86 -4.73
C PRO A 167 -0.39 22.06 -5.45
N MET A 168 -0.42 22.92 -6.47
CA MET A 168 -1.62 23.15 -7.29
C MET A 168 -2.00 21.92 -8.12
N THR A 169 -1.08 20.98 -8.36
CA THR A 169 -1.37 19.73 -9.09
C THR A 169 -1.75 18.58 -8.17
N TRP A 170 -1.90 18.83 -6.86
CA TRP A 170 -2.30 17.82 -5.89
C TRP A 170 -3.82 17.74 -5.82
N ALA A 171 -4.32 16.52 -5.66
CA ALA A 171 -5.74 16.22 -5.59
C ALA A 171 -6.13 15.83 -4.16
N SER A 172 -7.28 16.34 -3.71
CA SER A 172 -7.98 15.79 -2.55
C SER A 172 -8.41 14.34 -2.83
N PHE A 173 -8.51 13.53 -1.78
CA PHE A 173 -8.94 12.15 -1.92
C PHE A 173 -10.41 12.05 -2.39
N TYR A 174 -10.72 11.04 -3.20
CA TYR A 174 -12.07 10.79 -3.71
C TYR A 174 -13.02 10.29 -2.60
N LYS A 175 -14.32 10.18 -2.92
CA LYS A 175 -15.35 9.70 -2.00
C LYS A 175 -15.72 8.24 -2.25
N ALA A 176 -16.41 7.61 -1.30
CA ALA A 176 -16.89 6.24 -1.42
C ALA A 176 -17.75 6.01 -2.67
N ALA A 177 -18.56 7.00 -3.07
CA ALA A 177 -19.36 6.94 -4.29
C ALA A 177 -18.49 6.79 -5.56
N ASP A 178 -17.34 7.48 -5.61
CA ASP A 178 -16.39 7.40 -6.73
C ASP A 178 -15.74 6.01 -6.78
N MET A 179 -15.34 5.47 -5.62
CA MET A 179 -14.83 4.11 -5.50
C MET A 179 -15.85 3.10 -6.03
N HIS A 180 -17.11 3.13 -5.56
CA HIS A 180 -18.11 2.16 -5.98
C HIS A 180 -18.37 2.21 -7.49
N ARG A 181 -18.52 3.41 -8.08
CA ARG A 181 -18.69 3.58 -9.53
C ARG A 181 -17.48 3.10 -10.32
N CYS A 182 -16.26 3.33 -9.81
CA CYS A 182 -15.04 2.82 -10.41
C CYS A 182 -15.01 1.29 -10.40
N LEU A 183 -15.30 0.65 -9.26
CA LEU A 183 -15.25 -0.81 -9.11
C LEU A 183 -16.25 -1.55 -10.03
N THR A 184 -17.38 -0.91 -10.42
CA THR A 184 -18.31 -1.50 -11.41
C THR A 184 -17.71 -1.69 -12.81
N LYS A 185 -16.59 -1.02 -13.11
CA LYS A 185 -15.89 -1.10 -14.40
C LYS A 185 -14.86 -2.24 -14.44
N VAL A 186 -14.61 -2.91 -13.31
CA VAL A 186 -13.60 -3.95 -13.17
C VAL A 186 -14.10 -5.29 -13.67
N ILE A 187 -13.27 -5.95 -14.49
CA ILE A 187 -13.43 -7.31 -14.96
C ILE A 187 -12.26 -8.12 -14.40
N THR A 188 -12.57 -9.14 -13.62
CA THR A 188 -11.57 -10.02 -13.02
C THR A 188 -11.16 -11.11 -14.01
N LEU A 189 -9.85 -11.41 -14.03
CA LEU A 189 -9.25 -12.48 -14.84
C LEU A 189 -8.59 -13.52 -13.92
N SER A 190 -8.61 -14.78 -14.35
CA SER A 190 -7.74 -15.81 -13.80
C SER A 190 -6.33 -15.68 -14.39
N PHE A 191 -5.32 -16.17 -13.68
CA PHE A 191 -3.99 -16.28 -14.27
C PHE A 191 -4.02 -17.18 -15.51
N ASN A 192 -3.21 -16.82 -16.51
CA ASN A 192 -3.14 -17.50 -17.81
C ASN A 192 -4.44 -17.45 -18.64
N GLN A 193 -5.44 -16.68 -18.22
CA GLN A 193 -6.62 -16.40 -19.04
C GLN A 193 -6.29 -15.34 -20.09
N THR A 194 -6.28 -15.75 -21.36
CA THR A 194 -6.10 -14.82 -22.48
C THR A 194 -7.42 -14.18 -22.87
N ILE A 195 -7.45 -12.86 -22.94
CA ILE A 195 -8.56 -12.06 -23.49
C ILE A 195 -8.10 -11.32 -24.74
N GLU A 196 -9.02 -10.94 -25.62
CA GLU A 196 -8.71 -10.13 -26.80
C GLU A 196 -9.24 -8.71 -26.64
N LEU A 197 -8.32 -7.74 -26.60
CA LEU A 197 -8.59 -6.30 -26.52
C LEU A 197 -8.21 -5.64 -27.84
N PHE A 198 -9.18 -5.43 -28.73
CA PHE A 198 -8.99 -4.72 -29.99
C PHE A 198 -7.84 -5.30 -30.85
N ARG A 199 -7.87 -6.63 -31.08
CA ARG A 199 -6.83 -7.42 -31.77
C ARG A 199 -5.49 -7.56 -31.05
N VAL A 200 -5.44 -7.18 -29.77
CA VAL A 200 -4.30 -7.46 -28.90
C VAL A 200 -4.74 -8.52 -27.89
N LYS A 201 -4.16 -9.71 -27.97
CA LYS A 201 -4.35 -10.72 -26.93
C LYS A 201 -3.58 -10.30 -25.69
N VAL A 202 -4.23 -10.37 -24.52
CA VAL A 202 -3.68 -9.97 -23.24
C VAL A 202 -3.82 -11.11 -22.25
N THR A 203 -2.73 -11.47 -21.58
CA THR A 203 -2.70 -12.59 -20.63
C THR A 203 -1.97 -12.17 -19.35
N PRO A 204 -2.61 -12.23 -18.17
CA PRO A 204 -1.94 -12.03 -16.88
C PRO A 204 -1.21 -13.32 -16.47
N ILE A 205 0.08 -13.20 -16.13
CA ILE A 205 0.91 -14.29 -15.59
C ILE A 205 1.39 -13.93 -14.19
N VAL A 206 1.72 -14.91 -13.36
CA VAL A 206 2.10 -14.67 -11.96
C VAL A 206 3.43 -13.90 -11.87
N SER A 207 3.44 -12.79 -11.10
CA SER A 207 4.65 -11.99 -10.84
C SER A 207 5.45 -12.44 -9.61
N GLY A 208 4.83 -13.18 -8.70
CA GLY A 208 5.39 -13.58 -7.41
C GLY A 208 5.59 -12.44 -6.40
N HIS A 209 5.17 -11.21 -6.70
CA HIS A 209 5.43 -10.07 -5.80
C HIS A 209 4.54 -10.05 -4.56
N THR A 210 3.22 -10.13 -4.77
CA THR A 210 2.20 -10.21 -3.71
C THR A 210 0.99 -10.98 -4.23
N TYR A 211 0.01 -11.22 -3.37
CA TYR A 211 -1.21 -11.92 -3.71
C TYR A 211 -1.94 -11.30 -4.90
N GLY A 212 -2.16 -12.11 -5.94
CA GLY A 212 -2.83 -11.68 -7.18
C GLY A 212 -1.97 -10.81 -8.10
N SER A 213 -0.73 -10.47 -7.75
CA SER A 213 0.08 -9.60 -8.61
C SER A 213 0.46 -10.28 -9.92
N ALA A 214 0.23 -9.59 -11.04
CA ALA A 214 0.39 -10.10 -12.39
C ALA A 214 1.44 -9.31 -13.18
N ASN A 215 2.24 -10.03 -13.96
CA ASN A 215 2.89 -9.49 -15.15
C ASN A 215 1.95 -9.69 -16.34
N TRP A 216 2.07 -8.87 -17.38
CA TRP A 216 1.16 -8.90 -18.53
C TRP A 216 1.89 -9.29 -19.81
N ILE A 217 1.34 -10.24 -20.56
CA ILE A 217 1.80 -10.60 -21.90
C ILE A 217 0.82 -10.02 -22.91
N PHE A 218 1.34 -9.32 -23.91
CA PHE A 218 0.60 -8.82 -25.05
C PHE A 218 1.05 -9.58 -26.29
N GLU A 219 0.12 -10.09 -27.07
CA GLU A 219 0.39 -10.78 -28.33
C GLU A 219 -0.48 -10.18 -29.43
N THR A 220 0.17 -9.75 -30.51
CA THR A 220 -0.46 -9.34 -31.75
C THR A 220 -0.01 -10.29 -32.87
N GLU A 221 -0.51 -10.10 -34.09
CA GLU A 221 -0.04 -10.89 -35.25
C GLU A 221 1.46 -10.74 -35.53
N ASN A 222 2.09 -9.64 -35.09
CA ASN A 222 3.46 -9.28 -35.47
C ASN A 222 4.46 -9.23 -34.31
N GLU A 223 3.98 -8.98 -33.09
CA GLU A 223 4.84 -8.75 -31.93
C GLU A 223 4.24 -9.34 -30.66
N LYS A 224 5.10 -9.89 -29.81
CA LYS A 224 4.80 -10.33 -28.45
C LYS A 224 5.62 -9.53 -27.44
N ILE A 225 4.95 -8.93 -26.48
CA ILE A 225 5.53 -8.02 -25.50
C ILE A 225 5.26 -8.54 -24.09
N GLY A 226 6.29 -8.59 -23.26
CA GLY A 226 6.17 -8.83 -21.82
C GLY A 226 6.26 -7.52 -21.04
N TYR A 227 5.33 -7.29 -20.13
CA TYR A 227 5.36 -6.20 -19.16
C TYR A 227 5.59 -6.76 -17.76
N LEU A 228 6.78 -6.50 -17.23
CA LEU A 228 7.20 -6.88 -15.89
C LEU A 228 7.04 -5.69 -14.94
N THR A 229 6.14 -5.86 -13.98
CA THR A 229 5.99 -4.95 -12.86
C THR A 229 6.80 -5.43 -11.65
N ALA A 230 6.50 -4.92 -10.46
CA ALA A 230 7.01 -5.46 -9.21
C ALA A 230 6.84 -6.99 -9.21
N SER A 231 7.97 -7.69 -9.17
CA SER A 231 8.06 -9.14 -9.32
C SER A 231 9.06 -9.69 -8.31
N ASN A 232 8.81 -10.89 -7.81
CA ASN A 232 9.72 -11.58 -6.90
C ASN A 232 9.80 -13.07 -7.25
N PRO A 233 10.90 -13.53 -7.87
CA PRO A 233 11.05 -14.93 -8.27
C PRO A 233 11.33 -15.88 -7.10
N ILE A 234 11.62 -15.35 -5.90
CA ILE A 234 11.97 -16.11 -4.69
C ILE A 234 10.94 -15.91 -3.57
N SER A 235 9.67 -15.72 -3.93
CA SER A 235 8.58 -15.59 -2.95
C SER A 235 8.39 -16.85 -2.12
N THR A 236 7.99 -16.68 -0.85
CA THR A 236 7.79 -17.78 0.11
C THR A 236 6.32 -17.97 0.49
N ASP A 237 5.52 -16.91 0.43
CA ASP A 237 4.08 -16.91 0.70
C ASP A 237 3.20 -17.09 -0.53
N VAL A 238 3.56 -16.44 -1.64
CA VAL A 238 2.73 -16.40 -2.86
C VAL A 238 3.27 -17.33 -3.95
N LYS A 239 2.41 -17.64 -4.94
CA LYS A 239 2.82 -18.39 -6.13
C LYS A 239 4.11 -17.78 -6.74
N PRO A 240 5.14 -18.60 -7.04
CA PRO A 240 6.39 -18.09 -7.60
C PRO A 240 6.16 -17.48 -8.98
N MET A 241 7.03 -16.54 -9.35
CA MET A 241 6.96 -15.88 -10.66
C MET A 241 7.01 -16.89 -11.81
N GLU A 242 6.10 -16.76 -12.78
CA GLU A 242 6.11 -17.56 -13.99
C GLU A 242 7.16 -17.04 -14.97
N ILE A 243 8.26 -17.76 -15.11
CA ILE A 243 9.38 -17.39 -16.01
C ILE A 243 9.18 -17.97 -17.42
N GLY A 244 8.50 -19.10 -17.56
CA GLY A 244 8.32 -19.80 -18.84
C GLY A 244 7.76 -18.89 -19.95
N PRO A 245 6.58 -18.26 -19.74
CA PRO A 245 5.99 -17.34 -20.72
C PRO A 245 6.86 -16.12 -21.07
N LEU A 246 7.83 -15.79 -20.21
CA LEU A 246 8.75 -14.67 -20.38
C LEU A 246 10.02 -15.00 -21.16
N ARG A 247 10.34 -16.29 -21.32
CA ARG A 247 11.58 -16.73 -21.99
C ARG A 247 11.40 -17.07 -23.47
N SER A 248 10.21 -17.51 -23.88
CA SER A 248 9.95 -17.94 -25.25
C SER A 248 9.22 -16.87 -26.07
N ASP A 249 9.84 -16.51 -27.19
CA ASP A 249 9.22 -15.75 -28.28
C ASP A 249 8.71 -14.35 -27.91
N ILE A 250 9.33 -13.69 -26.91
CA ILE A 250 9.07 -12.28 -26.60
C ILE A 250 10.02 -11.39 -27.40
N ASP A 251 9.45 -10.46 -28.16
CA ASP A 251 10.20 -9.47 -28.94
C ASP A 251 10.67 -8.30 -28.06
N TYR A 252 9.81 -7.85 -27.15
CA TYR A 252 10.09 -6.69 -26.28
C TYR A 252 9.72 -6.97 -24.83
N LEU A 253 10.61 -6.58 -23.91
CA LEU A 253 10.39 -6.68 -22.48
C LEU A 253 10.41 -5.28 -21.86
N ILE A 254 9.28 -4.87 -21.29
CA ILE A 254 9.15 -3.63 -20.53
C ILE A 254 9.32 -3.99 -19.06
N ILE A 255 10.43 -3.60 -18.45
CA ILE A 255 10.73 -3.87 -17.05
C ILE A 255 10.64 -2.58 -16.24
N ASN A 256 9.91 -2.61 -15.13
CA ASN A 256 9.85 -1.50 -14.19
C ASN A 256 9.92 -1.99 -12.73
N SER A 257 9.74 -1.07 -11.78
CA SER A 257 9.59 -1.38 -10.35
C SER A 257 10.73 -2.20 -9.74
N MET A 258 11.94 -2.03 -10.30
CA MET A 258 13.14 -2.72 -9.83
C MET A 258 13.52 -2.29 -8.41
N SER A 259 13.90 -3.26 -7.58
CA SER A 259 14.51 -2.97 -6.28
C SER A 259 15.85 -2.27 -6.47
N ARG A 260 16.10 -1.24 -5.66
CA ARG A 260 17.41 -0.57 -5.57
C ARG A 260 18.32 -1.18 -4.50
N LEU A 261 17.83 -2.22 -3.80
CA LEU A 261 18.62 -2.96 -2.81
C LEU A 261 19.41 -4.02 -3.55
N ILE A 262 20.67 -3.71 -3.85
CA ILE A 262 21.58 -4.59 -4.60
C ILE A 262 22.25 -5.61 -3.64
N ASP A 263 22.58 -5.17 -2.42
CA ASP A 263 23.42 -5.94 -1.49
C ASP A 263 22.64 -6.56 -0.31
N THR A 264 21.30 -6.51 -0.32
CA THR A 264 20.50 -7.01 0.81
C THR A 264 19.42 -7.97 0.33
N SER A 265 19.51 -9.22 0.76
CA SER A 265 18.49 -10.24 0.48
C SER A 265 17.29 -10.10 1.42
N THR A 266 16.13 -10.60 0.99
CA THR A 266 14.91 -10.69 1.81
C THR A 266 15.17 -11.46 3.10
N GLN A 267 15.98 -12.54 3.03
CA GLN A 267 16.38 -13.33 4.19
C GLN A 267 17.18 -12.50 5.20
N THR A 268 18.18 -11.74 4.74
CA THR A 268 18.99 -10.89 5.62
C THR A 268 18.14 -9.79 6.28
N MET A 269 17.19 -9.19 5.54
CA MET A 269 16.24 -8.23 6.11
C MET A 269 15.33 -8.88 7.15
N GLY A 270 14.83 -10.09 6.87
CA GLY A 270 14.03 -10.88 7.80
C GLY A 270 14.77 -11.15 9.11
N VAL A 271 16.01 -11.66 9.03
CA VAL A 271 16.85 -11.92 10.21
C VAL A 271 17.12 -10.63 11.00
N SER A 272 17.38 -9.51 10.32
CA SER A 272 17.58 -8.23 10.98
C SER A 272 16.31 -7.75 11.70
N LEU A 273 15.15 -7.91 11.08
CA LEU A 273 13.86 -7.56 11.66
C LEU A 273 13.58 -8.41 12.90
N THR A 274 13.68 -9.73 12.78
CA THR A 274 13.39 -10.66 13.88
C THR A 274 14.34 -10.45 15.06
N ARG A 275 15.63 -10.21 14.79
CA ARG A 275 16.60 -9.83 15.82
C ARG A 275 16.21 -8.54 16.53
N THR A 276 15.86 -7.49 15.78
CA THR A 276 15.45 -6.21 16.37
C THR A 276 14.22 -6.40 17.26
N VAL A 277 13.19 -7.09 16.77
CA VAL A 277 11.98 -7.40 17.57
C VAL A 277 12.34 -8.15 18.85
N THR A 278 13.20 -9.17 18.73
CA THR A 278 13.68 -9.97 19.86
C THR A 278 14.34 -9.12 20.94
N ASP A 279 15.27 -8.24 20.53
CA ASP A 279 16.06 -7.42 21.45
C ASP A 279 15.18 -6.47 22.27
N TYR A 280 14.16 -5.86 21.65
CA TYR A 280 13.23 -4.97 22.37
C TYR A 280 12.27 -5.75 23.28
N LEU A 281 11.71 -6.88 22.82
CA LEU A 281 10.80 -7.68 23.64
C LEU A 281 11.50 -8.29 24.87
N LYS A 282 12.76 -8.74 24.75
CA LYS A 282 13.55 -9.23 25.89
C LYS A 282 13.80 -8.16 26.95
N ASN A 283 13.86 -6.89 26.54
CA ASN A 283 14.01 -5.75 27.44
C ASN A 283 12.67 -5.22 27.97
N HIS A 284 11.59 -6.01 27.86
CA HIS A 284 10.22 -5.65 28.24
C HIS A 284 9.69 -4.40 27.51
N GLY A 285 10.22 -4.12 26.32
CA GLY A 285 9.77 -3.09 25.41
C GLY A 285 8.66 -3.56 24.47
N SER A 286 7.94 -2.62 23.87
CA SER A 286 6.97 -2.87 22.81
C SER A 286 7.50 -2.44 21.45
N VAL A 287 7.05 -3.10 20.39
CA VAL A 287 7.47 -2.80 19.02
C VAL A 287 6.27 -2.37 18.19
N ILE A 288 6.38 -1.23 17.50
CA ILE A 288 5.37 -0.73 16.56
C ILE A 288 5.91 -0.87 15.14
N LEU A 289 5.11 -1.48 14.26
CA LEU A 289 5.37 -1.59 12.83
C LEU A 289 4.23 -0.89 12.07
N PRO A 290 4.49 0.31 11.51
CA PRO A 290 3.58 0.96 10.57
C PRO A 290 3.55 0.15 9.26
N ILE A 291 2.47 -0.58 9.01
CA ILE A 291 2.39 -1.55 7.91
C ILE A 291 1.01 -1.56 7.25
N CYS A 292 0.98 -1.90 5.96
CA CYS A 292 -0.25 -2.19 5.20
C CYS A 292 -0.92 -3.46 5.76
N PRO A 293 -2.26 -3.52 5.91
CA PRO A 293 -2.93 -4.68 6.48
C PRO A 293 -3.02 -5.88 5.51
N VAL A 294 -2.41 -5.77 4.33
CA VAL A 294 -2.40 -6.77 3.27
C VAL A 294 -0.96 -7.04 2.81
N GLY A 295 -0.67 -8.29 2.44
CA GLY A 295 0.57 -8.69 1.78
C GLY A 295 1.59 -9.28 2.77
N PRO A 296 2.85 -8.81 2.81
CA PRO A 296 3.92 -9.40 3.63
C PRO A 296 3.63 -9.48 5.13
N ILE A 297 2.65 -8.72 5.62
CA ILE A 297 2.19 -8.75 7.01
C ILE A 297 1.76 -10.16 7.45
N PHE A 298 1.21 -10.96 6.53
CA PHE A 298 0.72 -12.30 6.83
C PHE A 298 1.82 -13.25 7.30
N GLU A 299 2.96 -13.29 6.61
CA GLU A 299 4.14 -14.05 7.06
C GLU A 299 4.79 -13.41 8.29
N MET A 300 4.77 -12.08 8.38
CA MET A 300 5.37 -11.35 9.49
C MET A 300 4.70 -11.69 10.83
N ILE A 301 3.37 -11.88 10.85
CA ILE A 301 2.64 -12.32 12.04
C ILE A 301 3.13 -13.69 12.52
N GLU A 302 3.33 -14.65 11.61
CA GLU A 302 3.85 -15.99 11.94
C GLU A 302 5.27 -15.90 12.47
N ALA A 303 6.17 -15.21 11.75
CA ALA A 303 7.56 -15.05 12.15
C ALA A 303 7.71 -14.39 13.53
N ILE A 304 6.90 -13.37 13.82
CA ILE A 304 6.91 -12.70 15.14
C ILE A 304 6.36 -13.62 16.22
N SER A 305 5.31 -14.39 15.92
CA SER A 305 4.75 -15.36 16.87
C SER A 305 5.75 -16.47 17.22
N ASP A 306 6.52 -16.94 16.23
CA ASP A 306 7.58 -17.93 16.42
C ASP A 306 8.70 -17.40 17.32
N ILE A 307 9.13 -16.14 17.13
CA ILE A 307 10.12 -15.49 18.00
C ILE A 307 9.65 -15.47 19.45
N ILE A 308 8.41 -15.01 19.68
CA ILE A 308 7.84 -14.87 21.03
C ILE A 308 7.78 -16.25 21.71
N SER A 309 7.48 -17.31 20.96
CA SER A 309 7.30 -18.67 21.52
C SER A 309 8.61 -19.42 21.71
N SER A 310 9.61 -19.20 20.84
CA SER A 310 10.88 -19.94 20.84
C SER A 310 11.98 -19.28 21.68
N THR A 311 11.84 -17.98 21.99
CA THR A 311 12.92 -17.22 22.61
C THR A 311 12.77 -17.11 24.12
N THR A 312 13.76 -17.60 24.85
CA THR A 312 13.83 -17.43 26.31
C THR A 312 13.97 -15.95 26.69
N GLY A 313 13.25 -15.55 27.74
CA GLY A 313 13.22 -14.17 28.24
C GLY A 313 12.14 -13.27 27.61
N ILE A 314 11.38 -13.78 26.63
CA ILE A 314 10.15 -13.15 26.16
C ILE A 314 8.96 -13.84 26.82
N SER A 315 7.96 -13.08 27.28
CA SER A 315 6.75 -13.67 27.84
C SER A 315 5.95 -14.38 26.75
N PRO A 316 5.52 -15.65 26.94
CA PRO A 316 4.70 -16.36 25.96
C PRO A 316 3.32 -15.71 25.77
N ASP A 317 2.87 -14.91 26.75
CA ASP A 317 1.60 -14.19 26.70
C ASP A 317 1.70 -12.84 25.97
N THR A 318 2.87 -12.48 25.42
CA THR A 318 3.07 -11.22 24.69
C THR A 318 2.12 -11.14 23.49
N PRO A 319 1.19 -10.18 23.46
CA PRO A 319 0.20 -10.08 22.41
C PRO A 319 0.76 -9.40 21.15
N ILE A 320 0.24 -9.82 20.00
CA ILE A 320 0.37 -9.16 18.71
C ILE A 320 -0.97 -8.47 18.41
N TYR A 321 -0.97 -7.15 18.30
CA TYR A 321 -2.12 -6.35 17.95
C TYR A 321 -2.07 -5.99 16.46
N LEU A 322 -3.12 -6.32 15.71
CA LEU A 322 -3.30 -5.89 14.33
C LEU A 322 -4.44 -4.86 14.27
N ILE A 323 -4.11 -3.63 13.88
CA ILE A 323 -5.02 -2.48 13.98
C ILE A 323 -5.25 -1.89 12.59
N SER A 324 -6.42 -2.20 12.03
CA SER A 324 -6.91 -1.68 10.75
C SER A 324 -8.39 -2.04 10.58
N PRO A 325 -9.23 -1.16 10.02
CA PRO A 325 -10.65 -1.44 9.79
C PRO A 325 -10.89 -2.66 8.89
N VAL A 326 -9.95 -2.97 8.01
CA VAL A 326 -10.07 -4.07 7.05
C VAL A 326 -9.27 -5.31 7.44
N ALA A 327 -8.56 -5.30 8.58
CA ALA A 327 -7.67 -6.38 8.99
C ALA A 327 -8.37 -7.74 9.12
N LYS A 328 -9.59 -7.79 9.68
CA LYS A 328 -10.33 -9.06 9.82
C LYS A 328 -10.65 -9.65 8.45
N SER A 329 -11.12 -8.82 7.52
CA SER A 329 -11.43 -9.22 6.14
C SER A 329 -10.17 -9.65 5.39
N ALA A 330 -9.05 -8.94 5.58
CA ALA A 330 -7.77 -9.28 4.96
C ALA A 330 -7.24 -10.65 5.42
N ILE A 331 -7.28 -10.93 6.74
CA ILE A 331 -6.86 -12.23 7.30
C ILE A 331 -7.79 -13.35 6.82
N ALA A 332 -9.11 -13.15 6.84
CA ALA A 332 -10.06 -14.15 6.36
C ALA A 332 -9.86 -14.47 4.86
N MET A 333 -9.59 -13.44 4.06
CA MET A 333 -9.29 -13.58 2.64
C MET A 333 -8.00 -14.34 2.40
N ALA A 334 -6.95 -14.08 3.20
CA ALA A 334 -5.72 -14.85 3.13
C ALA A 334 -6.00 -16.34 3.37
N SER A 335 -6.80 -16.71 4.37
CA SER A 335 -7.11 -18.11 4.68
C SER A 335 -7.85 -18.86 3.56
N ILE A 336 -8.65 -18.19 2.72
CA ILE A 336 -9.42 -18.82 1.65
C ILE A 336 -8.75 -18.74 0.27
N SER A 337 -7.69 -17.95 0.14
CA SER A 337 -7.00 -17.69 -1.14
C SER A 337 -5.81 -18.63 -1.35
N ALA A 338 -5.96 -19.91 -1.00
CA ALA A 338 -4.89 -20.90 -1.08
C ALA A 338 -4.34 -21.08 -2.49
N GLU A 339 -5.20 -20.98 -3.53
CA GLU A 339 -4.79 -21.11 -4.93
C GLU A 339 -3.77 -20.05 -5.36
N TRP A 340 -3.57 -18.97 -4.62
CA TRP A 340 -2.63 -17.89 -4.95
C TRP A 340 -1.34 -17.93 -4.10
N MET A 341 -1.22 -18.93 -3.23
CA MET A 341 -0.09 -19.11 -2.32
C MET A 341 1.05 -19.93 -2.91
N SER A 342 2.17 -20.00 -2.20
CA SER A 342 3.26 -20.92 -2.48
C SER A 342 2.81 -22.38 -2.42
N GLU A 343 3.55 -23.27 -3.10
CA GLU A 343 3.22 -24.69 -3.16
C GLU A 343 3.21 -25.35 -1.78
N SER A 344 4.07 -24.92 -0.86
CA SER A 344 4.09 -25.44 0.52
C SER A 344 2.79 -25.14 1.26
N ARG A 345 2.27 -23.91 1.12
CA ARG A 345 0.99 -23.51 1.73
C ARG A 345 -0.21 -24.16 1.04
N GLN A 346 -0.18 -24.32 -0.28
CA GLN A 346 -1.19 -25.10 -1.00
C GLN A 346 -1.26 -26.55 -0.52
N LYS A 347 -0.10 -27.17 -0.25
CA LYS A 347 -0.02 -28.56 0.25
C LYS A 347 -0.66 -28.74 1.63
N ALA A 348 -0.56 -27.75 2.51
CA ALA A 348 -1.21 -27.77 3.82
C ALA A 348 -2.74 -27.95 3.69
N VAL A 349 -3.35 -27.28 2.71
CA VAL A 349 -4.81 -27.37 2.48
C VAL A 349 -5.26 -28.76 2.03
N TYR A 350 -4.41 -29.51 1.31
CA TYR A 350 -4.69 -30.91 0.97
C TYR A 350 -4.61 -31.86 2.18
N LEU A 351 -3.98 -31.42 3.29
CA LEU A 351 -3.88 -32.16 4.56
C LEU A 351 -4.90 -31.67 5.60
N PRO A 352 -6.04 -31.13 5.17
CA PRO A 352 -6.94 -30.30 5.97
C PRO A 352 -6.31 -29.34 7.00
N GLU A 353 -5.11 -28.83 6.72
CA GLU A 353 -4.43 -27.83 7.55
C GLU A 353 -4.72 -26.42 7.02
N GLU A 354 -4.76 -25.43 7.91
CA GLU A 354 -4.89 -24.04 7.48
C GLU A 354 -3.57 -23.55 6.87
N PRO A 355 -3.60 -22.80 5.75
CA PRO A 355 -2.39 -22.35 5.08
C PRO A 355 -1.60 -21.31 5.88
N TYR A 356 -2.25 -20.66 6.85
CA TYR A 356 -1.68 -19.72 7.80
C TYR A 356 -2.13 -20.11 9.22
N TYR A 357 -1.26 -19.88 10.21
CA TYR A 357 -1.57 -20.11 11.63
C TYR A 357 -2.41 -18.99 12.28
N HIS A 358 -2.87 -17.99 11.51
CA HIS A 358 -3.56 -16.81 12.03
C HIS A 358 -4.80 -17.17 12.86
N SER A 359 -5.63 -18.10 12.38
CA SER A 359 -6.83 -18.53 13.11
C SER A 359 -6.50 -19.15 14.47
N GLN A 360 -5.39 -19.89 14.57
CA GLN A 360 -4.93 -20.46 15.84
C GLN A 360 -4.43 -19.36 16.78
N PHE A 361 -3.69 -18.37 16.26
CA PHE A 361 -3.24 -17.22 17.04
C PHE A 361 -4.40 -16.34 17.54
N ILE A 362 -5.47 -16.22 16.75
CA ILE A 362 -6.69 -15.52 17.18
C ILE A 362 -7.37 -16.30 18.31
N LYS A 363 -7.55 -17.62 18.14
CA LYS A 363 -8.18 -18.49 19.16
C LYS A 363 -7.39 -18.51 20.47
N SER A 364 -6.06 -18.50 20.41
CA SER A 364 -5.19 -18.46 21.61
C SER A 364 -5.04 -17.07 22.23
N GLY A 365 -5.52 -16.02 21.56
CA GLY A 365 -5.38 -14.63 22.01
C GLY A 365 -3.98 -14.02 21.77
N ARG A 366 -3.09 -14.73 21.05
CA ARG A 366 -1.78 -14.25 20.61
C ARG A 366 -1.92 -13.14 19.56
N LEU A 367 -2.82 -13.31 18.59
CA LEU A 367 -3.15 -12.28 17.61
C LEU A 367 -4.52 -11.68 17.96
N ARG A 368 -4.57 -10.36 18.19
CA ARG A 368 -5.80 -9.63 18.48
C ARG A 368 -6.02 -8.55 17.44
N ILE A 369 -7.17 -8.62 16.77
CA ILE A 369 -7.48 -7.76 15.63
C ILE A 369 -8.50 -6.70 16.04
N TYR A 370 -8.20 -5.44 15.74
CA TYR A 370 -9.04 -4.28 16.05
C TYR A 370 -9.24 -3.40 14.81
N GLU A 371 -10.44 -2.87 14.65
CA GLU A 371 -10.80 -1.98 13.54
C GLU A 371 -10.31 -0.54 13.75
N SER A 372 -10.20 -0.14 15.02
CA SER A 372 -9.67 1.16 15.42
C SER A 372 -9.11 1.10 16.84
N LEU A 373 -8.46 2.18 17.27
CA LEU A 373 -7.99 2.35 18.65
C LEU A 373 -9.13 2.60 19.65
N TYR A 374 -10.34 2.89 19.16
CA TYR A 374 -11.51 3.13 20.00
C TYR A 374 -12.19 1.84 20.43
N GLY A 375 -12.88 1.90 21.58
CA GLY A 375 -13.63 0.76 22.10
C GLY A 375 -12.74 -0.26 22.78
N ASN A 376 -12.80 -1.51 22.32
CA ASN A 376 -12.23 -2.66 23.06
C ASN A 376 -10.70 -2.60 23.17
N PHE A 377 -10.01 -2.06 22.17
CA PHE A 377 -8.54 -1.95 22.20
C PHE A 377 -8.05 -1.24 23.46
N SER A 378 -8.62 -0.08 23.78
CA SER A 378 -8.24 0.71 24.96
C SER A 378 -8.37 -0.03 26.30
N LYS A 379 -9.25 -1.03 26.39
CA LYS A 379 -9.49 -1.82 27.61
C LYS A 379 -8.57 -3.04 27.70
N GLU A 380 -8.15 -3.56 26.56
CA GLU A 380 -7.38 -4.80 26.45
C GLU A 380 -5.89 -4.58 26.14
N PHE A 381 -5.51 -3.35 25.84
CA PHE A 381 -4.14 -2.96 25.52
C PHE A 381 -3.19 -3.23 26.69
N LYS A 382 -2.11 -3.98 26.43
CA LYS A 382 -1.08 -4.36 27.41
C LYS A 382 0.31 -4.29 26.78
N THR A 383 1.30 -3.95 27.59
CA THR A 383 2.72 -3.97 27.23
C THR A 383 3.49 -4.99 28.11
N PRO A 384 4.60 -5.57 27.63
CA PRO A 384 5.16 -5.47 26.28
C PRO A 384 4.25 -6.11 25.22
N CYS A 385 4.29 -5.59 24.00
CA CYS A 385 3.50 -6.11 22.87
C CYS A 385 4.16 -5.81 21.52
N VAL A 386 3.63 -6.43 20.47
CA VAL A 386 3.91 -6.03 19.09
C VAL A 386 2.65 -5.43 18.49
N ILE A 387 2.75 -4.24 17.88
CA ILE A 387 1.64 -3.55 17.24
C ILE A 387 1.93 -3.42 15.76
N LEU A 388 1.08 -4.04 14.94
CA LEU A 388 1.01 -3.88 13.50
C LEU A 388 -0.16 -2.93 13.21
N ALA A 389 0.12 -1.71 12.81
CA ALA A 389 -0.92 -0.70 12.60
C ALA A 389 -0.76 0.02 11.27
N SER A 390 -1.87 0.31 10.62
CA SER A 390 -1.90 1.11 9.41
C SER A 390 -2.02 2.60 9.77
N HIS A 391 -1.51 3.56 9.01
CA HIS A 391 -0.91 3.45 7.69
C HIS A 391 0.62 3.73 7.72
N PRO A 392 1.44 3.09 6.86
CA PRO A 392 2.89 3.31 6.83
C PRO A 392 3.34 4.76 6.68
N SER A 393 2.54 5.62 6.03
CA SER A 393 2.86 7.04 5.83
C SER A 393 2.99 7.84 7.13
N LEU A 394 2.47 7.34 8.26
CA LEU A 394 2.40 8.05 9.54
C LEU A 394 1.74 9.43 9.42
N ARG A 395 0.79 9.56 8.49
CA ARG A 395 0.00 10.78 8.30
C ARG A 395 -1.49 10.53 8.48
N VAL A 396 -1.91 9.32 8.14
CA VAL A 396 -3.27 8.82 8.31
C VAL A 396 -3.21 7.47 9.03
N GLY A 397 -4.36 7.03 9.52
CA GLY A 397 -4.49 5.77 10.27
C GLY A 397 -3.97 5.84 11.70
N ASP A 398 -4.02 4.69 12.35
CA ASP A 398 -3.80 4.49 13.79
C ASP A 398 -2.31 4.34 14.18
N ALA A 399 -1.42 4.05 13.22
CA ALA A 399 0.01 3.90 13.45
C ALA A 399 0.66 5.16 14.06
N ALA A 400 0.33 6.35 13.53
CA ALA A 400 0.85 7.61 14.04
C ALA A 400 0.42 7.85 15.50
N HIS A 401 -0.81 7.49 15.85
CA HIS A 401 -1.30 7.61 17.22
C HIS A 401 -0.57 6.66 18.17
N MET A 402 -0.32 5.41 17.77
CA MET A 402 0.43 4.49 18.61
C MET A 402 1.88 4.94 18.86
N ILE A 403 2.50 5.61 17.88
CA ILE A 403 3.81 6.24 18.07
C ILE A 403 3.72 7.39 19.08
N GLU A 404 2.67 8.21 19.09
CA GLU A 404 2.49 9.23 20.14
C GLU A 404 2.33 8.62 21.53
N VAL A 405 1.64 7.48 21.64
CA VAL A 405 1.36 6.81 22.92
C VAL A 405 2.62 6.12 23.48
N LEU A 406 3.39 5.43 22.64
CA LEU A 406 4.50 4.57 23.09
C LEU A 406 5.89 5.10 22.76
N GLY A 407 6.00 6.07 21.85
CA GLY A 407 7.28 6.50 21.28
C GLY A 407 8.17 7.33 22.21
N SER A 408 7.65 7.81 23.35
CA SER A 408 8.46 8.53 24.34
C SER A 408 9.27 7.60 25.24
N ASP A 409 8.92 6.32 25.34
CA ASP A 409 9.66 5.35 26.15
C ASP A 409 10.80 4.74 25.31
N PRO A 410 12.07 4.92 25.70
CA PRO A 410 13.22 4.41 24.96
C PRO A 410 13.31 2.88 24.96
N LYS A 411 12.51 2.17 25.77
CA LYS A 411 12.35 0.72 25.70
C LYS A 411 11.53 0.29 24.49
N ASN A 412 10.76 1.18 23.89
CA ASN A 412 9.94 0.85 22.74
C ASN A 412 10.66 1.15 21.43
N ALA A 413 10.27 0.45 20.37
CA ALA A 413 10.83 0.64 19.04
C ALA A 413 9.74 0.90 18.01
N VAL A 414 10.06 1.76 17.04
CA VAL A 414 9.29 1.91 15.81
C VAL A 414 10.14 1.35 14.66
N ILE A 415 9.67 0.29 14.01
CA ILE A 415 10.38 -0.33 12.88
C ILE A 415 9.65 0.02 11.60
N ILE A 416 10.31 0.80 10.75
CA ILE A 416 9.78 1.22 9.45
C ILE A 416 10.20 0.20 8.39
N THR A 417 9.22 -0.51 7.82
CA THR A 417 9.43 -1.51 6.77
C THR A 417 9.10 -0.97 5.37
N ASP A 418 8.26 0.05 5.27
CA ASP A 418 7.79 0.59 3.99
C ASP A 418 8.74 1.66 3.40
N LYS A 419 8.85 1.68 2.06
CA LYS A 419 9.70 2.63 1.32
C LYS A 419 9.15 4.07 1.37
N GLN A 420 7.84 4.24 1.43
CA GLN A 420 7.16 5.54 1.42
C GLN A 420 7.49 6.35 2.68
N SER A 421 7.70 5.68 3.81
CA SER A 421 8.01 6.27 5.11
C SER A 421 9.46 6.73 5.28
N LYS A 422 10.36 6.43 4.33
CA LYS A 422 11.79 6.77 4.43
C LYS A 422 12.09 8.28 4.48
N LYS A 423 11.12 9.14 4.11
CA LYS A 423 11.23 10.61 4.21
C LYS A 423 10.98 11.18 5.62
N ILE A 424 10.70 10.33 6.61
CA ILE A 424 10.33 10.74 7.98
C ILE A 424 11.55 10.93 8.89
N LYS A 425 12.76 10.52 8.47
CA LYS A 425 13.99 10.70 9.25
C LYS A 425 14.41 12.15 9.41
#